data_AF-A0A0P9HD03-F1
#
_entry.id   AF-A0A0P9HD03-F1
#
_cell.length_a   1.000
_cell.length_b   1.000
_cell.length_c   1.000
_cell.angle_alpha   90.00
_cell.angle_beta   90.00
_cell.angle_gamma   90.00
#
_symmetry.space_group_name_H-M   'P 1'
#
loop_
_entity.id
_entity.type
_entity.pdbx_description
1 polymer ?
#
loop_
_entity_poly.entity_id
_entity_poly.type
_entity_poly.pdbx_seq_one_letter_code
_entity_poly.pdbx_strand_id
1 'polypeptide(L)' 'MEPDKQEQSIEITDDLTTIKIVIDEIVTALTKSAVKNRQRSLAITKLEEARMWVAEAQRVE' A
#
# COMPACT_ATOMS: atom_id res chain seq x y z
N MET A 1 -17.20 25.48 20.30
CA MET A 1 -16.70 25.26 18.94
C MET A 1 -16.14 23.86 18.94
N GLU A 2 -16.86 22.89 18.36
CA GLU A 2 -16.33 21.54 18.17
C GLU A 2 -15.26 21.59 17.08
N PRO A 3 -14.14 20.85 17.22
CA PRO A 3 -13.11 20.83 16.19
C PRO A 3 -13.67 20.13 14.94
N ASP A 4 -13.59 20.81 13.80
CA ASP A 4 -13.87 20.25 12.48
C ASP A 4 -13.19 18.88 12.35
N LYS A 5 -14.00 17.83 12.21
CA LYS A 5 -13.53 16.54 11.71
C LYS A 5 -13.06 16.79 10.27
N GLN A 6 -11.76 16.89 10.06
CA GLN A 6 -11.19 16.86 8.71
C GLN A 6 -11.70 15.59 8.01
N GLU A 7 -12.62 15.75 7.06
CA GLU A 7 -13.01 14.69 6.15
C GLU A 7 -11.78 14.33 5.31
N GLN A 8 -11.14 13.22 5.65
CA GLN A 8 -10.12 12.64 4.79
C GLN A 8 -10.84 12.09 3.55
N SER A 9 -10.71 12.79 2.43
CA SER A 9 -11.18 12.29 1.13
C SER A 9 -10.35 11.06 0.76
N ILE A 10 -11.02 9.93 0.53
CA ILE A 10 -10.39 8.70 0.03
C ILE A 10 -10.47 8.74 -1.49
N GLU A 11 -9.32 8.72 -2.16
CA GLU A 11 -9.24 8.53 -3.60
C GLU A 11 -9.25 7.04 -3.93
N ILE A 12 -10.07 6.64 -4.90
CA ILE A 12 -10.15 5.26 -5.42
C ILE A 12 -9.63 5.30 -6.86
N THR A 13 -8.65 4.46 -7.18
CA THR A 13 -8.01 4.40 -8.50
C THR A 13 -7.76 2.96 -8.93
N ASP A 14 -7.92 2.71 -10.23
CA ASP A 14 -7.61 1.44 -10.89
C ASP A 14 -6.31 1.53 -11.73
N ASP A 15 -5.62 2.68 -11.72
CA ASP A 15 -4.34 2.85 -12.43
C ASP A 15 -3.25 1.98 -11.80
N LEU A 16 -2.83 0.96 -12.55
CA LEU A 16 -1.80 0.00 -12.14
C LEU A 16 -0.47 0.68 -11.79
N THR A 17 -0.15 1.83 -12.41
CA THR A 17 1.06 2.59 -12.09
C THR A 17 0.98 3.19 -10.69
N THR A 18 -0.12 3.90 -10.40
CA THR A 18 -0.39 4.48 -9.08
C THR A 18 -0.44 3.40 -8.01
N ILE A 19 -1.15 2.29 -8.26
CA ILE A 19 -1.25 1.17 -7.31
C ILE A 19 0.14 0.61 -6.98
N LYS A 20 1.00 0.40 -7.99
CA LYS A 20 2.36 -0.09 -7.79
C LYS A 20 3.19 0.86 -6.91
N ILE A 21 3.13 2.16 -7.18
CA ILE A 21 3.85 3.19 -6.41
C ILE A 21 3.44 3.13 -4.94
N VAL A 22 2.13 3.11 -4.67
CA VAL A 22 1.59 3.06 -3.30
C VAL A 22 2.04 1.80 -2.57
N ILE A 23 2.00 0.63 -3.22
CA ILE A 23 2.48 -0.62 -2.60
C ILE A 23 3.96 -0.52 -2.23
N ASP A 24 4.81 -0.05 -3.13
CA ASP A 24 6.26 0.06 -2.91
C ASP A 24 6.58 1.05 -1.77
N GLU A 25 5.85 2.16 -1.67
CA GLU A 25 5.98 3.14 -0.59
C GLU A 25 5.61 2.55 0.77
N ILE A 26 4.47 1.84 0.86
CA ILE A 26 4.03 1.21 2.12
C ILE A 26 5.03 0.13 2.56
N VAL A 27 5.46 -0.75 1.65
CA VAL A 27 6.48 -1.78 1.96
C VAL A 27 7.76 -1.13 2.45
N THR A 28 8.22 -0.06 1.81
CA THR A 28 9.40 0.70 2.22
C THR A 28 9.24 1.27 3.62
N ALA A 29 8.09 1.88 3.93
CA ALA A 29 7.80 2.44 5.25
C ALA A 29 7.78 1.36 6.34
N LEU A 30 7.13 0.21 6.07
CA LEU A 30 7.05 -0.91 7.01
C LEU A 30 8.42 -1.56 7.24
N THR A 31 9.27 -1.62 6.22
CA THR A 31 10.61 -2.23 6.29
C THR A 31 11.60 -1.37 7.08
N LYS A 32 11.48 -0.03 6.98
CA LYS A 32 12.33 0.92 7.73
C LYS A 32 12.03 0.96 9.23
N SER A 33 10.91 0.40 9.68
CA SER A 33 10.56 0.35 11.10
C SER A 33 11.49 -0.59 11.89
N ALA A 34 12.03 -0.12 13.02
CA ALA A 34 12.96 -0.90 13.85
C ALA A 34 12.29 -2.08 14.59
N VAL A 35 10.96 -2.05 14.80
CA VAL A 35 10.25 -3.00 15.66
C VAL A 35 9.67 -4.16 14.86
N LYS A 36 10.38 -5.28 14.81
CA LYS A 36 9.88 -6.52 14.17
C LYS A 36 8.69 -7.08 14.94
N ASN A 37 7.52 -7.16 14.30
CA ASN A 37 6.36 -7.88 14.83
C ASN A 37 5.66 -8.70 13.71
N ARG A 38 4.89 -9.71 14.13
CA ARG A 38 4.23 -10.66 13.20
C ARG A 38 3.23 -9.99 12.26
N GLN A 39 2.45 -9.02 12.76
CA GLN A 39 1.44 -8.32 11.97
C GLN A 39 2.07 -7.56 10.81
N ARG A 40 3.20 -6.91 11.07
CA ARG A 40 3.98 -6.19 10.07
C ARG A 40 4.56 -7.13 9.03
N SER A 41 5.13 -8.26 9.45
CA SER A 41 5.61 -9.27 8.50
C SER A 41 4.49 -9.76 7.60
N LEU A 42 3.30 -10.04 8.16
CA LEU A 42 2.13 -10.43 7.38
C LEU A 42 1.68 -9.33 6.40
N ALA A 43 1.65 -8.07 6.84
CA ALA A 43 1.29 -6.93 5.99
C ALA A 43 2.26 -6.78 4.82
N ILE A 44 3.58 -6.86 5.07
CA ILE A 44 4.60 -6.83 4.02
C ILE A 44 4.39 -7.98 3.03
N THR A 45 4.21 -9.21 3.50
CA THR A 45 3.96 -10.36 2.62
C THR A 45 2.73 -10.16 1.75
N LYS A 46 1.63 -9.62 2.29
CA LYS A 46 0.41 -9.35 1.51
C LYS A 46 0.60 -8.23 0.48
N LEU A 47 1.37 -7.20 0.81
CA LEU A 47 1.71 -6.14 -0.13
C LEU A 47 2.63 -6.64 -1.24
N GLU A 48 3.58 -7.54 -0.92
CA GLU A 48 4.44 -8.19 -1.92
C GLU A 48 3.63 -9.10 -2.86
N GLU A 49 2.68 -9.88 -2.34
CA GLU A 49 1.72 -10.63 -3.17
C GLU A 49 0.96 -9.68 -4.11
N ALA A 50 0.39 -8.59 -3.59
CA ALA A 50 -0.32 -7.59 -4.38
C ALA A 50 0.57 -6.98 -5.48
N ARG A 51 1.83 -6.70 -5.19
CA ARG A 51 2.81 -6.22 -6.17
C ARG A 51 3.00 -7.19 -7.33
N MET A 52 3.02 -8.50 -7.06
CA MET A 52 3.10 -9.51 -8.13
C MET A 52 1.85 -9.48 -9.01
N TRP A 53 0.66 -9.38 -8.41
CA TRP A 53 -0.60 -9.30 -9.16
C TRP A 53 -0.66 -8.08 -10.07
N VAL A 54 -0.22 -6.92 -9.58
CA VAL A 54 -0.14 -5.69 -10.38
C VAL A 54 0.85 -5.85 -11.53
N ALA A 55 2.02 -6.44 -11.28
CA ALA A 55 3.02 -6.68 -12.32
C ALA A 55 2.51 -7.66 -13.40
N GLU A 56 1.71 -8.65 -13.01
CA GLU A 56 1.07 -9.57 -13.95
C GLU A 56 -0.02 -8.87 -14.77
N ALA A 57 -0.88 -8.06 -14.14
CA ALA A 57 -1.89 -7.28 -14.84
C ALA A 57 -1.27 -6.35 -15.90
N GLN A 58 -0.17 -5.66 -15.56
CA GLN A 58 0.57 -4.80 -16.48
C GLN A 58 1.20 -5.54 -17.67
N ARG A 59 1.38 -6.87 -17.60
CA ARG A 59 1.90 -7.68 -18.70
C ARG A 59 0.81 -8.14 -19.68
N VAL A 60 -0.43 -8.20 -19.20
CA VAL A 60 -1.57 -8.72 -19.96
C VAL A 60 -2.32 -7.59 -20.70
N GLU A 61 -2.18 -6.34 -20.24
CA GLU A 61 -2.52 -5.12 -21.01
C GLU A 61 -1.60 -4.90 -22.22
#